data_AF-A0ABD2QES5-F1
#
_entry.id   AF-A0ABD2QES5-F1
#
_cell.length_a   1.000
_cell.length_b   1.000
_cell.length_c   1.000
_cell.angle_alpha   90.00
_cell.angle_beta   90.00
_cell.angle_gamma   90.00
#
_symmetry.space_group_name_H-M   'P 1'
#
loop_
_entity.id
_entity.type
_entity.pdbx_description
1 polymer ?
#
loop_
_entity_poly.entity_id
_entity_poly.type
_entity_poly.pdbx_seq_one_letter_code
_entity_poly.pdbx_strand_id
1 'polypeptide(L)'
;MSFLGVEKNSDVEAEEDTVEGPLVAKLVNRYAECKPASLQVHFLKARFLAKHVEYLICITTACGTKWRFSRRYRQFSELHDQLKDRLINSNIHCPSRAILTPKKTIPFIEQRRQDLENYLSQLLEHFPNFPAELADFINLNFYRECNFEISVPEIAACSALKQCPKQDDQVKLGEVLEFLANLHKLTIVGSEDTLHSSNIGINLLPIDMSLFPKVTHLLLDTLDLSRLLGLRQLKDSLQSIIFQMTFGCVRDMLANSPDLDRLDALKVVSFIECPLSPDGLNSVRN
;
A
#
# COMPACT_ATOMS: atom_id res chain seq x y z
N MET A 1 -50.98 -43.60 20.30
CA MET A 1 -50.56 -42.38 21.04
C MET A 1 -49.04 -42.32 20.92
N SER A 2 -48.47 -41.46 20.06
CA SER A 2 -47.88 -40.14 20.41
C SER A 2 -46.64 -40.28 21.33
N PHE A 3 -45.48 -39.63 21.21
CA PHE A 3 -44.88 -38.48 20.50
C PHE A 3 -43.34 -38.78 20.48
N LEU A 4 -42.61 -38.62 19.36
CA LEU A 4 -41.76 -37.46 18.98
C LEU A 4 -40.68 -37.06 20.00
N GLY A 5 -39.42 -36.96 19.55
CA GLY A 5 -38.36 -36.37 20.38
C GLY A 5 -36.91 -36.33 19.86
N VAL A 6 -36.71 -35.92 18.60
CA VAL A 6 -35.51 -35.19 18.09
C VAL A 6 -34.15 -35.92 18.18
N GLU A 7 -33.77 -36.57 17.09
CA GLU A 7 -32.36 -36.71 16.69
C GLU A 7 -31.79 -35.32 16.46
N LYS A 8 -30.80 -34.93 17.27
CA LYS A 8 -29.93 -33.80 16.94
C LYS A 8 -29.02 -34.27 15.80
N ASN A 9 -29.36 -33.88 14.57
CA ASN A 9 -28.35 -33.73 13.53
C ASN A 9 -27.32 -32.72 14.06
N SER A 10 -26.18 -33.24 14.50
CA SER A 10 -24.95 -32.47 14.50
C SER A 10 -24.46 -32.45 13.06
N ASP A 11 -25.03 -31.56 12.26
CA ASP A 11 -24.37 -31.05 11.07
C ASP A 11 -23.12 -30.30 11.56
N VAL A 12 -22.05 -31.07 11.77
CA VAL A 12 -20.69 -30.55 11.75
C VAL A 12 -20.46 -30.26 10.27
N GLU A 13 -20.92 -29.10 9.81
CA GLU A 13 -20.39 -28.48 8.62
C GLU A 13 -18.88 -28.33 8.89
N ALA A 14 -18.10 -29.23 8.30
CA ALA A 14 -16.67 -29.06 8.21
C ALA A 14 -16.45 -27.71 7.51
N GLU A 15 -15.90 -26.76 8.27
CA GLU A 15 -15.39 -25.50 7.74
C GLU A 15 -14.46 -25.86 6.58
N GLU A 16 -14.95 -25.71 5.36
CA GLU A 16 -14.13 -25.81 4.16
C GLU A 16 -13.14 -24.65 4.26
N ASP A 17 -11.90 -24.96 4.65
CA ASP A 17 -10.75 -24.07 4.62
C ASP A 17 -10.47 -23.71 3.16
N THR A 18 -11.25 -22.77 2.66
CA THR A 18 -11.09 -22.15 1.36
C THR A 18 -9.67 -21.58 1.25
N VAL A 19 -8.96 -21.87 0.16
CA VAL A 19 -7.56 -21.45 -0.10
C VAL A 19 -7.38 -19.92 0.03
N GLU A 20 -8.45 -19.17 -0.16
CA GLU A 20 -8.56 -17.73 -0.06
C GLU A 20 -8.27 -17.21 1.36
N GLY A 21 -8.67 -17.94 2.41
CA GLY A 21 -8.55 -17.52 3.81
C GLY A 21 -7.09 -17.25 4.22
N PRO A 22 -6.17 -18.24 4.09
CA PRO A 22 -4.76 -18.05 4.40
C PRO A 22 -4.07 -16.94 3.59
N LEU A 23 -4.42 -16.79 2.30
CA LEU A 23 -3.86 -15.75 1.43
C LEU A 23 -4.29 -14.35 1.88
N VAL A 24 -5.56 -14.19 2.24
CA VAL A 24 -6.07 -12.92 2.76
C VAL A 24 -5.54 -12.64 4.16
N ALA A 25 -5.41 -13.65 5.03
CA ALA A 25 -4.75 -13.48 6.33
C ALA A 25 -3.30 -12.99 6.18
N LYS A 26 -2.55 -13.55 5.21
CA LYS A 26 -1.20 -13.07 4.87
C LYS A 26 -1.22 -11.62 4.39
N LEU A 27 -2.15 -11.25 3.51
CA LEU A 27 -2.33 -9.86 3.07
C LEU A 27 -2.70 -8.93 4.21
N VAL A 28 -3.61 -9.34 5.10
CA VAL A 28 -4.01 -8.58 6.29
C VAL A 28 -2.81 -8.33 7.19
N ASN A 29 -1.94 -9.33 7.38
CA ASN A 29 -0.72 -9.16 8.17
C ASN A 29 0.27 -8.20 7.49
N ARG A 30 0.51 -8.35 6.18
CA ARG A 30 1.35 -7.40 5.41
C ARG A 30 0.78 -5.99 5.43
N TYR A 31 -0.54 -5.85 5.36
CA TYR A 31 -1.23 -4.58 5.52
C TYR A 31 -1.09 -4.02 6.94
N ALA A 32 -1.21 -4.86 7.98
CA ALA A 32 -1.01 -4.43 9.37
C ALA A 32 0.42 -3.92 9.61
N GLU A 33 1.42 -4.57 9.02
CA GLU A 33 2.82 -4.09 9.00
C GLU A 33 2.98 -2.76 8.23
N CYS A 34 2.09 -2.52 7.28
CA CYS A 34 2.01 -1.33 6.46
C CYS A 34 1.17 -0.20 7.09
N LYS A 35 0.42 -0.47 8.17
CA LYS A 35 -0.44 0.53 8.79
C LYS A 35 0.40 1.70 9.33
N PRO A 36 -0.14 2.93 9.30
CA PRO A 36 0.56 4.08 9.85
C PRO A 36 0.93 3.93 11.34
N ALA A 37 0.21 3.09 12.09
CA ALA A 37 0.50 2.76 13.49
C ALA A 37 1.81 1.96 13.72
N SER A 38 2.46 1.42 12.68
CA SER A 38 3.73 0.68 12.78
C SER A 38 4.95 1.49 12.33
N LEU A 39 4.79 2.79 12.09
CA LEU A 39 5.85 3.65 11.58
C LEU A 39 6.91 3.96 12.64
N GLN A 40 8.16 3.63 12.34
CA GLN A 40 9.31 3.98 13.15
C GLN A 40 9.94 5.28 12.67
N VAL A 41 10.22 6.18 13.61
CA VAL A 41 10.85 7.49 13.36
C VAL A 41 12.32 7.43 13.74
N HIS A 42 13.20 7.90 12.85
CA HIS A 42 14.62 8.08 13.14
C HIS A 42 15.13 9.42 12.59
N PHE A 43 15.74 10.25 13.44
CA PHE A 43 16.38 11.49 13.05
C PHE A 43 17.84 11.22 12.71
N LEU A 44 18.16 11.27 11.41
CA LEU A 44 19.47 10.87 10.88
C LEU A 44 20.55 11.92 11.12
N LYS A 45 20.23 13.20 10.91
CA LYS A 45 21.19 14.31 11.08
C LYS A 45 20.50 15.66 11.22
N ALA A 46 21.17 16.59 11.89
CA ALA A 46 20.84 18.01 11.85
C ALA A 46 21.66 18.73 10.76
N ARG A 47 20.97 19.48 9.89
CA ARG A 47 21.56 20.35 8.87
C ARG A 47 21.51 21.79 9.35
N PHE A 48 22.68 22.40 9.49
CA PHE A 48 22.85 23.79 9.92
C PHE A 48 22.76 24.70 8.70
N LEU A 49 21.68 25.48 8.60
CA LEU A 49 21.51 26.50 7.58
C LEU A 49 21.76 27.88 8.19
N ALA A 50 22.03 28.88 7.35
CA ALA A 50 22.37 30.23 7.80
C ALA A 50 21.33 30.82 8.78
N LYS A 51 20.04 30.52 8.55
CA LYS A 51 18.90 31.08 9.30
C LYS A 51 18.28 30.11 10.32
N HIS A 52 18.42 28.80 10.14
CA HIS A 52 17.75 27.80 10.98
C HIS A 52 18.45 26.43 10.90
N VAL A 53 18.01 25.51 11.76
CA VAL A 53 18.42 24.11 11.72
C VAL A 53 17.27 23.28 11.17
N GLU A 54 17.57 22.37 10.26
CA GLU A 54 16.65 21.35 9.75
C GLU A 54 17.09 19.98 10.22
N TYR A 55 16.13 19.12 10.55
CA TYR A 55 16.37 17.74 10.92
C TYR A 55 16.00 16.85 9.74
N LEU A 56 16.93 16.01 9.29
CA LEU A 56 16.65 14.95 8.32
C LEU A 56 16.03 13.78 9.08
N ILE A 57 14.77 13.50 8.76
CA ILE A 57 13.95 12.48 9.41
C ILE A 57 13.75 11.34 8.42
N CYS A 58 13.84 10.11 8.90
CA CYS A 58 13.52 8.89 8.18
C CYS A 58 12.32 8.25 8.86
N ILE A 59 11.32 7.91 8.07
CA ILE A 59 10.24 7.03 8.50
C ILE A 59 10.49 5.66 7.88
N THR A 60 10.32 4.62 8.68
CA THR A 60 10.43 3.23 8.26
C THR A 60 9.16 2.49 8.65
N THR A 61 8.54 1.79 7.70
CA THR A 61 7.39 0.91 7.97
C THR A 61 7.90 -0.45 8.46
N ALA A 62 7.04 -1.28 9.05
CA ALA A 62 7.44 -2.63 9.45
C ALA A 62 7.82 -3.51 8.24
N CYS A 63 7.23 -3.27 7.07
CA CYS A 63 7.61 -3.93 5.81
C CYS A 63 8.94 -3.42 5.20
N GLY A 64 9.70 -2.58 5.91
CA GLY A 64 11.05 -2.13 5.49
C GLY A 64 11.06 -0.96 4.49
N THR A 65 9.89 -0.46 4.11
CA THR A 65 9.76 0.71 3.26
C THR A 65 10.18 1.95 4.02
N LYS A 66 10.99 2.81 3.38
CA LYS A 66 11.55 4.00 4.04
C LYS A 66 11.52 5.23 3.14
N TRP A 67 11.13 6.36 3.72
CA TRP A 67 11.23 7.67 3.07
C TRP A 67 11.85 8.69 4.00
N ARG A 68 12.39 9.75 3.41
CA ARG A 68 13.12 10.79 4.14
C ARG A 68 12.60 12.16 3.79
N PHE A 69 12.55 13.02 4.79
CA PHE A 69 12.17 14.42 4.62
C PHE A 69 12.88 15.30 5.65
N SER A 70 12.79 16.62 5.46
CA SER A 70 13.40 17.58 6.39
C SER A 70 12.35 18.49 7.00
N ARG A 71 12.49 18.73 8.31
CA ARG A 71 11.66 19.68 9.06
C ARG A 71 12.51 20.52 9.99
N ARG A 72 12.13 21.78 10.16
CA ARG A 72 12.68 22.67 11.21
C ARG A 72 11.78 22.64 12.43
N TYR A 73 12.33 22.97 13.59
CA TYR A 73 11.58 23.03 14.86
C TYR A 73 10.27 23.82 14.77
N ARG A 74 10.25 24.95 14.04
CA ARG A 74 9.05 25.78 13.90
C ARG A 74 7.86 25.00 13.33
N GLN A 75 8.11 24.10 12.39
CA GLN A 75 7.06 23.28 11.77
C GLN A 75 6.49 22.26 12.75
N PHE A 76 7.29 21.73 13.68
CA PHE A 76 6.78 20.87 14.76
C PHE A 76 5.87 21.62 15.71
N SER A 77 6.23 22.86 16.05
CA SER A 77 5.38 23.71 16.88
C SER A 77 4.08 24.07 16.18
N GLU A 78 4.11 24.39 14.88
CA GLU A 78 2.91 24.67 14.08
C GLU A 78 2.01 23.43 13.98
N LEU A 79 2.58 22.24 13.77
CA LEU A 79 1.83 20.97 13.83
C LEU A 79 1.18 20.77 15.19
N HIS A 80 1.91 20.97 16.29
CA HIS A 80 1.35 20.82 17.63
C HIS A 80 0.18 21.79 17.87
N ASP A 81 0.31 23.03 17.43
CA ASP A 81 -0.75 24.04 17.54
C ASP A 81 -2.01 23.61 16.75
N GLN A 82 -1.84 23.01 15.56
CA GLN A 82 -2.94 22.47 14.75
C GLN A 82 -3.61 21.23 15.40
N LEU A 83 -2.84 20.40 16.09
CA LEU A 83 -3.33 19.18 16.75
C LEU A 83 -3.79 19.41 18.19
N LYS A 84 -3.64 20.62 18.72
CA LYS A 84 -3.78 20.92 20.15
C LYS A 84 -5.08 20.44 20.76
N ASP A 85 -6.20 20.66 20.07
CA ASP A 85 -7.53 20.25 20.55
C ASP A 85 -7.69 18.73 20.60
N ARG A 86 -7.02 18.00 19.70
CA ARG A 86 -7.00 16.53 19.67
C ARG A 86 -6.08 15.95 20.73
N LEU A 87 -5.14 16.75 21.26
CA LEU A 87 -4.14 16.34 22.24
C LEU A 87 -4.50 16.77 23.68
N ILE A 88 -5.65 17.42 23.92
CA ILE A 88 -6.05 17.99 25.22
C ILE A 88 -5.96 16.98 26.37
N ASN A 89 -6.37 15.73 26.12
CA ASN A 89 -6.37 14.67 27.13
C ASN A 89 -5.14 13.73 27.02
N SER A 90 -4.12 14.15 26.29
CA SER A 90 -2.88 13.39 26.09
C SER A 90 -1.74 13.98 26.93
N ASN A 91 -0.78 13.14 27.32
CA ASN A 91 0.47 13.58 27.96
C ASN A 91 1.55 13.97 26.93
N ILE A 92 1.15 14.29 25.69
CA ILE A 92 2.06 14.55 24.59
C ILE A 92 2.35 16.05 24.52
N HIS A 93 3.61 16.41 24.74
CA HIS A 93 4.04 17.80 24.77
C HIS A 93 5.07 18.08 23.67
N CYS A 94 4.88 19.19 22.94
CA CYS A 94 5.90 19.65 22.01
C CYS A 94 7.14 20.14 22.79
N PRO A 95 8.37 19.76 22.39
CA PRO A 95 9.59 20.21 23.05
C PRO A 95 9.66 21.74 23.13
N SER A 96 10.11 22.28 24.26
CA SER A 96 10.03 23.72 24.54
C SER A 96 10.84 24.58 23.56
N ARG A 97 10.29 25.76 23.26
CA ARG A 97 11.03 26.85 22.61
C ARG A 97 12.07 27.31 23.63
N ALA A 98 13.34 26.96 23.45
CA ALA A 98 14.41 27.48 24.30
C ALA A 98 14.42 29.01 24.31
N ILE A 99 13.93 29.58 25.42
CA ILE A 99 13.91 31.02 25.67
C ILE A 99 15.22 31.46 26.35
N LEU A 100 15.88 30.55 27.08
CA LEU A 100 17.00 30.86 28.00
C LEU A 100 18.36 30.23 27.62
N THR A 101 18.42 29.35 26.62
CA THR A 101 19.67 28.70 26.17
C THR A 101 20.16 29.26 24.83
N PRO A 102 21.49 29.36 24.60
CA PRO A 102 22.02 29.78 23.31
C PRO A 102 21.60 28.79 22.22
N LYS A 103 20.67 29.23 21.36
CA LYS A 103 19.86 28.40 20.44
C LYS A 103 20.65 27.60 19.37
N LYS A 104 21.98 27.69 19.36
CA LYS A 104 22.87 27.14 18.32
C LYS A 104 24.01 26.27 18.85
N THR A 105 24.09 25.95 20.15
CA THR A 105 25.13 25.01 20.62
C THR A 105 24.82 23.61 20.13
N ILE A 106 25.86 22.85 19.78
CA ILE A 106 25.73 21.47 19.30
C ILE A 106 24.99 20.57 20.32
N PRO A 107 25.31 20.61 21.64
CA PRO A 107 24.62 19.78 22.63
C PRO A 107 23.12 20.09 22.73
N PHE A 108 22.76 21.37 22.62
CA PHE A 108 21.37 21.78 22.66
C PHE A 108 20.58 21.27 21.43
N ILE A 109 21.19 21.32 20.25
CA ILE A 109 20.57 20.84 19.02
C ILE A 109 20.40 19.33 19.05
N GLU A 110 21.35 18.62 19.63
CA GLU A 110 21.31 17.16 19.78
C GLU A 110 20.25 16.73 20.80
N GLN A 111 20.17 17.39 21.96
CA GLN A 111 19.08 17.14 22.91
C GLN A 111 17.72 17.37 22.26
N ARG A 112 17.57 18.51 21.57
CA ARG A 112 16.33 18.82 20.84
C ARG A 112 16.03 17.79 19.75
N ARG A 113 17.04 17.22 19.08
CA ARG A 113 16.84 16.15 18.10
C ARG A 113 16.15 14.96 18.77
N GLN A 114 16.67 14.53 19.92
CA GLN A 114 16.10 13.41 20.68
C GLN A 114 14.68 13.71 21.18
N ASP A 115 14.45 14.92 21.70
CA ASP A 115 13.13 15.33 22.18
C ASP A 115 12.09 15.37 21.04
N LEU A 116 12.49 15.86 19.85
CA LEU A 116 11.62 15.90 18.68
C LEU A 116 11.34 14.51 18.10
N GLU A 117 12.32 13.61 18.15
CA GLU A 117 12.15 12.20 17.75
C GLU A 117 11.14 11.51 18.66
N ASN A 118 11.31 11.64 19.98
CA ASN A 118 10.39 11.07 20.96
C ASN A 118 8.97 11.66 20.82
N TYR A 119 8.87 12.98 20.62
CA TYR A 119 7.60 13.65 20.37
C TYR A 119 6.89 13.13 19.12
N LEU A 120 7.60 12.98 17.99
CA LEU A 120 7.00 12.49 16.76
C LEU A 120 6.58 11.02 16.88
N SER A 121 7.39 10.17 17.53
CA SER A 121 7.01 8.78 17.81
C SER A 121 5.71 8.69 18.63
N GLN A 122 5.60 9.48 19.71
CA GLN A 122 4.38 9.53 20.52
C GLN A 122 3.15 9.98 19.72
N LEU A 123 3.29 10.93 18.78
CA LEU A 123 2.19 11.33 17.91
C LEU A 123 1.73 10.18 17.00
N LEU A 124 2.66 9.44 16.40
CA LEU A 124 2.32 8.33 15.51
C LEU A 124 1.66 7.18 16.27
N GLU A 125 2.09 6.91 17.51
CA GLU A 125 1.46 5.93 18.38
C GLU A 125 0.06 6.36 18.86
N HIS A 126 -0.13 7.66 19.11
CA HIS A 126 -1.39 8.19 19.64
C HIS A 126 -2.52 8.19 18.61
N PHE A 127 -2.20 8.40 17.33
CA PHE A 127 -3.18 8.47 16.26
C PHE A 127 -3.21 7.18 15.44
N PRO A 128 -4.14 6.24 15.70
CA PRO A 128 -4.28 5.04 14.86
C PRO A 128 -4.69 5.40 13.42
N ASN A 129 -5.45 6.49 13.26
CA ASN A 129 -5.77 7.12 11.99
C ASN A 129 -5.22 8.53 12.00
N PHE A 130 -4.24 8.83 11.13
CA PHE A 130 -3.56 10.11 11.15
C PHE A 130 -4.47 11.27 10.70
N PRO A 131 -4.54 12.36 11.48
CA PRO A 131 -5.07 13.63 11.00
C PRO A 131 -4.33 14.09 9.74
N ALA A 132 -5.03 14.83 8.87
CA ALA A 132 -4.46 15.29 7.60
C ALA A 132 -3.17 16.10 7.81
N GLU A 133 -3.12 16.90 8.87
CA GLU A 133 -1.98 17.72 9.25
C GLU A 133 -0.74 16.87 9.60
N LEU A 134 -0.95 15.76 10.33
CA LEU A 134 0.12 14.82 10.67
C LEU A 134 0.57 14.03 9.45
N ALA A 135 -0.38 13.55 8.64
CA ALA A 135 -0.10 12.84 7.39
C ALA A 135 0.73 13.70 6.42
N ASP A 136 0.36 14.97 6.24
CA ASP A 136 1.12 15.93 5.44
C ASP A 136 2.47 16.24 6.08
N PHE A 137 2.52 16.40 7.40
CA PHE A 137 3.77 16.71 8.10
C PHE A 137 4.83 15.63 7.90
N ILE A 138 4.46 14.34 7.96
CA ILE A 138 5.39 13.23 7.71
C ILE A 138 5.54 12.89 6.23
N ASN A 139 4.91 13.66 5.34
CA ASN A 139 4.79 13.38 3.92
C ASN A 139 4.33 11.94 3.65
N LEU A 140 3.24 11.50 4.27
CA LEU A 140 2.65 10.17 4.09
C LEU A 140 2.30 9.88 2.62
N ASN A 141 2.17 10.91 1.78
CA ASN A 141 2.02 10.73 0.33
C ASN A 141 3.21 9.96 -0.29
N PHE A 142 4.43 10.05 0.24
CA PHE A 142 5.54 9.21 -0.21
C PHE A 142 5.36 7.74 0.15
N TYR A 143 4.64 7.42 1.23
CA TYR A 143 4.22 6.05 1.50
C TYR A 143 3.30 5.53 0.40
N ARG A 144 2.39 6.38 -0.14
CA ARG A 144 1.54 6.02 -1.29
C ARG A 144 2.32 5.84 -2.60
N GLU A 145 3.53 6.42 -2.70
CA GLU A 145 4.46 6.21 -3.81
C GLU A 145 5.33 4.95 -3.66
N CYS A 146 5.16 4.18 -2.58
CA CYS A 146 5.91 2.95 -2.38
C CYS A 146 5.31 1.84 -3.23
N ASN A 147 6.19 1.09 -3.89
CA ASN A 147 5.79 0.00 -4.75
C ASN A 147 5.32 -1.17 -3.89
N PHE A 148 4.03 -1.46 -3.91
CA PHE A 148 3.48 -2.63 -3.22
C PHE A 148 3.50 -3.83 -4.17
N GLU A 149 4.06 -4.94 -3.72
CA GLU A 149 4.08 -6.19 -4.48
C GLU A 149 2.93 -7.10 -4.02
N ILE A 150 2.11 -7.57 -4.95
CA ILE A 150 1.02 -8.49 -4.68
C ILE A 150 1.04 -9.64 -5.67
N SER A 151 0.78 -10.85 -5.19
CA SER A 151 0.74 -12.03 -6.04
C SER A 151 -0.64 -12.23 -6.67
N VAL A 152 -0.69 -12.90 -7.82
CA VAL A 152 -1.96 -13.24 -8.49
C VAL A 152 -2.94 -14.01 -7.57
N PRO A 153 -2.52 -15.02 -6.79
CA PRO A 153 -3.43 -15.72 -5.88
C PRO A 153 -4.06 -14.81 -4.82
N GLU A 154 -3.30 -13.84 -4.31
CA GLU A 154 -3.78 -12.85 -3.34
C GLU A 154 -4.86 -11.94 -3.94
N ILE A 155 -4.69 -11.49 -5.20
CA ILE A 155 -5.71 -10.71 -5.92
C ILE A 155 -6.98 -11.52 -6.14
N ALA A 156 -6.83 -12.77 -6.60
CA ALA A 156 -7.95 -13.66 -6.85
C ALA A 156 -8.74 -13.93 -5.55
N ALA A 157 -8.04 -14.16 -4.44
CA ALA A 157 -8.65 -14.34 -3.13
C ALA A 157 -9.42 -13.11 -2.65
N CYS A 158 -8.85 -11.90 -2.78
CA CYS A 158 -9.55 -10.65 -2.46
C CYS A 158 -10.82 -10.49 -3.32
N SER A 159 -10.75 -10.82 -4.60
CA SER A 159 -11.87 -10.71 -5.54
C SER A 159 -12.99 -11.68 -5.21
N ALA A 160 -12.66 -12.92 -4.84
CA ALA A 160 -13.63 -13.95 -4.45
C ALA A 160 -14.33 -13.61 -3.13
N LEU A 161 -13.57 -13.22 -2.10
CA LEU A 161 -14.15 -12.87 -0.80
C LEU A 161 -14.98 -11.57 -0.83
N LYS A 162 -14.66 -10.63 -1.73
CA LYS A 162 -15.48 -9.43 -1.95
C LYS A 162 -16.88 -9.78 -2.49
N GLN A 163 -17.02 -10.87 -3.23
CA GLN A 163 -18.30 -11.32 -3.79
C GLN A 163 -19.14 -12.13 -2.80
N CYS A 164 -18.50 -12.83 -1.86
CA CYS A 164 -19.15 -13.69 -0.86
C CYS A 164 -18.51 -13.51 0.54
N PRO A 165 -18.81 -12.42 1.27
CA PRO A 165 -18.13 -12.13 2.53
C PRO A 165 -18.65 -13.01 3.70
N LYS A 166 -17.81 -13.88 4.27
CA LYS A 166 -18.07 -14.56 5.57
C LYS A 166 -18.12 -13.52 6.70
N GLN A 167 -18.97 -13.69 7.73
CA GLN A 167 -19.33 -12.64 8.69
C GLN A 167 -18.16 -12.10 9.56
N ASP A 168 -17.15 -12.91 9.92
CA ASP A 168 -16.10 -12.50 10.87
C ASP A 168 -14.87 -11.82 10.23
N ASP A 169 -14.63 -11.97 8.92
CA ASP A 169 -13.46 -11.40 8.23
C ASP A 169 -13.74 -10.06 7.53
N GLN A 170 -14.99 -9.58 7.55
CA GLN A 170 -15.41 -8.43 6.74
C GLN A 170 -14.67 -7.14 7.10
N VAL A 171 -14.40 -6.91 8.39
CA VAL A 171 -13.74 -5.68 8.84
C VAL A 171 -12.29 -5.64 8.38
N LYS A 172 -11.53 -6.73 8.60
CA LYS A 172 -10.11 -6.82 8.21
C LYS A 172 -9.95 -6.80 6.69
N LEU A 173 -10.81 -7.51 5.97
CA LEU A 173 -10.82 -7.48 4.51
C LEU A 173 -11.16 -6.08 3.98
N GLY A 174 -12.13 -5.39 4.60
CA GLY A 174 -12.49 -4.02 4.24
C GLY A 174 -11.31 -3.05 4.34
N GLU A 175 -10.53 -3.13 5.42
CA GLU A 175 -9.33 -2.30 5.58
C GLU A 175 -8.25 -2.62 4.53
N VAL A 176 -8.04 -3.90 4.21
CA VAL A 176 -7.11 -4.30 3.14
C VAL A 176 -7.58 -3.77 1.79
N LEU A 177 -8.86 -3.92 1.46
CA LEU A 177 -9.42 -3.42 0.20
C LEU A 177 -9.30 -1.90 0.08
N GLU A 178 -9.54 -1.16 1.17
CA GLU A 178 -9.33 0.29 1.21
C GLU A 178 -7.86 0.65 0.97
N PHE A 179 -6.93 -0.10 1.55
CA PHE A 179 -5.50 0.08 1.31
C PHE A 179 -5.12 -0.17 -0.15
N LEU A 180 -5.52 -1.32 -0.72
CA LEU A 180 -5.25 -1.64 -2.12
C LEU A 180 -5.82 -0.57 -3.05
N ALA A 181 -7.00 -0.04 -2.73
CA ALA A 181 -7.64 1.01 -3.52
C ALA A 181 -6.92 2.37 -3.49
N ASN A 182 -5.99 2.57 -2.56
CA ASN A 182 -5.22 3.80 -2.40
C ASN A 182 -3.76 3.70 -2.91
N LEU A 183 -3.36 2.56 -3.47
CA LEU A 183 -2.03 2.37 -4.04
C LEU A 183 -1.84 3.19 -5.32
N HIS A 184 -0.66 3.81 -5.47
CA HIS A 184 -0.28 4.52 -6.70
C HIS A 184 0.82 3.77 -7.47
N LYS A 185 1.67 2.99 -6.79
CA LYS A 185 2.67 2.11 -7.41
C LYS A 185 2.41 0.66 -7.02
N LEU A 186 2.28 -0.22 -8.01
CA LEU A 186 1.90 -1.63 -7.81
C LEU A 186 2.76 -2.53 -8.69
N THR A 187 3.31 -3.58 -8.10
CA THR A 187 3.82 -4.74 -8.81
C THR A 187 2.86 -5.91 -8.62
N ILE A 188 2.39 -6.49 -9.72
CA ILE A 188 1.64 -7.75 -9.71
C ILE A 188 2.57 -8.85 -10.16
N VAL A 189 2.74 -9.88 -9.33
CA VAL A 189 3.65 -11.01 -9.57
C VAL A 189 2.87 -12.29 -9.82
N GLY A 190 3.11 -12.89 -10.97
CA GLY A 190 2.60 -14.20 -11.35
C GLY A 190 3.56 -15.33 -10.96
N SER A 191 3.21 -16.53 -11.39
CA SER A 191 4.10 -17.69 -11.33
C SER A 191 3.68 -18.75 -12.35
N GLU A 192 4.67 -19.47 -12.87
CA GLU A 192 4.46 -20.68 -13.68
C GLU A 192 4.03 -21.89 -12.83
N ASP A 193 4.11 -21.78 -11.50
CA ASP A 193 3.69 -22.81 -10.57
C ASP A 193 2.15 -22.98 -10.53
N THR A 194 1.73 -24.10 -9.95
CA THR A 194 0.34 -24.34 -9.59
C THR A 194 -0.02 -23.81 -8.21
N LEU A 195 -1.28 -23.47 -8.01
CA LEU A 195 -1.81 -23.02 -6.73
C LEU A 195 -1.83 -24.21 -5.75
N HIS A 196 -0.89 -24.25 -4.81
CA HIS A 196 -0.74 -25.34 -3.82
C HIS A 196 -0.62 -26.73 -4.49
N SER A 197 -1.33 -27.74 -3.98
CA SER A 197 -1.41 -29.09 -4.55
C SER A 197 -2.45 -29.22 -5.67
N SER A 198 -3.13 -28.14 -6.03
CA SER A 198 -4.12 -28.16 -7.11
C SER A 198 -3.43 -28.20 -8.48
N ASN A 199 -4.18 -28.60 -9.50
CA ASN A 199 -3.71 -28.56 -10.90
C ASN A 199 -3.96 -27.19 -11.56
N ILE A 200 -4.33 -26.16 -10.79
CA ILE A 200 -4.65 -24.84 -11.32
C ILE A 200 -3.36 -24.03 -11.40
N GLY A 201 -2.95 -23.63 -12.60
CA GLY A 201 -1.82 -22.71 -12.79
C GLY A 201 -2.12 -21.33 -12.19
N ILE A 202 -1.16 -20.73 -11.48
CA ILE A 202 -1.32 -19.44 -10.82
C ILE A 202 -1.71 -18.34 -11.82
N ASN A 203 -1.04 -18.32 -12.98
CA ASN A 203 -1.31 -17.36 -14.05
C ASN A 203 -2.67 -17.55 -14.76
N LEU A 204 -3.46 -18.59 -14.43
CA LEU A 204 -4.82 -18.78 -14.95
C LEU A 204 -5.89 -18.09 -14.09
N LEU A 205 -5.53 -17.61 -12.90
CA LEU A 205 -6.46 -16.93 -12.00
C LEU A 205 -6.79 -15.51 -12.51
N PRO A 206 -8.02 -15.02 -12.27
CA PRO A 206 -8.43 -13.70 -12.70
C PRO A 206 -7.69 -12.60 -11.93
N ILE A 207 -7.27 -11.55 -12.64
CA ILE A 207 -6.62 -10.38 -12.07
C ILE A 207 -7.57 -9.19 -12.23
N ASP A 208 -8.33 -8.87 -11.18
CA ASP A 208 -9.29 -7.76 -11.18
C ASP A 208 -8.60 -6.42 -10.84
N MET A 209 -8.37 -5.59 -11.85
CA MET A 209 -7.79 -4.26 -11.65
C MET A 209 -8.73 -3.26 -10.98
N SER A 210 -10.02 -3.58 -10.81
CA SER A 210 -10.98 -2.71 -10.10
C SER A 210 -10.64 -2.53 -8.63
N LEU A 211 -9.79 -3.39 -8.07
CA LEU A 211 -9.26 -3.27 -6.71
C LEU A 211 -8.26 -2.12 -6.56
N PHE A 212 -7.74 -1.57 -7.66
CA PHE A 212 -6.61 -0.63 -7.65
C PHE A 212 -6.86 0.69 -8.41
N PRO A 213 -7.99 1.40 -8.20
CA PRO A 213 -8.44 2.53 -9.03
C PRO A 213 -7.50 3.74 -9.08
N LYS A 214 -6.52 3.85 -8.17
CA LYS A 214 -5.59 5.00 -8.09
C LYS A 214 -4.19 4.70 -8.61
N VAL A 215 -3.95 3.51 -9.16
CA VAL A 215 -2.62 3.13 -9.66
C VAL A 215 -2.20 4.03 -10.82
N THR A 216 -1.01 4.61 -10.69
CA THR A 216 -0.36 5.46 -11.69
C THR A 216 0.89 4.79 -12.28
N HIS A 217 1.53 3.89 -11.54
CA HIS A 217 2.69 3.12 -11.99
C HIS A 217 2.43 1.63 -11.75
N LEU A 218 2.34 0.85 -12.82
CA LEU A 218 2.06 -0.58 -12.77
C LEU A 218 3.23 -1.38 -13.33
N LEU A 219 3.71 -2.37 -12.58
CA LEU A 219 4.61 -3.40 -13.07
C LEU A 219 3.86 -4.75 -13.07
N LEU A 220 3.91 -5.43 -14.20
CA LEU A 220 3.36 -6.76 -14.41
C LEU A 220 4.56 -7.72 -14.57
N ASP A 221 4.75 -8.64 -13.63
CA ASP A 221 5.91 -9.55 -13.59
C ASP A 221 5.49 -11.01 -13.69
N THR A 222 6.00 -11.74 -14.69
CA THR A 222 5.80 -13.19 -14.83
C THR A 222 4.31 -13.58 -14.96
N LEU A 223 3.53 -12.79 -15.71
CA LEU A 223 2.07 -12.92 -15.87
C LEU A 223 1.63 -13.34 -17.27
N ASP A 224 0.48 -14.02 -17.33
CA ASP A 224 -0.34 -14.16 -18.54
C ASP A 224 -1.30 -12.96 -18.67
N LEU A 225 -1.09 -12.13 -19.68
CA LEU A 225 -1.92 -10.93 -19.90
C LEU A 225 -3.37 -11.25 -20.29
N SER A 226 -3.70 -12.49 -20.68
CA SER A 226 -5.07 -12.89 -21.04
C SER A 226 -6.06 -12.89 -19.86
N ARG A 227 -5.54 -12.95 -18.62
CA ARG A 227 -6.35 -12.97 -17.39
C ARG A 227 -6.48 -11.61 -16.71
N LEU A 228 -5.89 -10.56 -17.28
CA LEU A 228 -5.97 -9.21 -16.77
C LEU A 228 -7.34 -8.58 -17.11
N LEU A 229 -8.11 -8.24 -16.09
CA LEU A 229 -9.44 -7.67 -16.21
C LEU A 229 -9.47 -6.24 -15.66
N GLY A 230 -10.35 -5.39 -16.19
CA GLY A 230 -10.60 -4.06 -15.62
C GLY A 230 -9.51 -3.01 -15.89
N LEU A 231 -8.50 -3.29 -16.71
CA LEU A 231 -7.43 -2.31 -17.00
C LEU A 231 -7.98 -0.97 -17.50
N ARG A 232 -9.09 -0.98 -18.26
CA ARG A 232 -9.88 0.19 -18.67
C ARG A 232 -10.13 1.22 -17.56
N GLN A 233 -10.33 0.77 -16.32
CA GLN A 233 -10.64 1.66 -15.20
C GLN A 233 -9.47 2.55 -14.80
N LEU A 234 -8.24 2.19 -15.20
CA LEU A 234 -7.02 2.93 -14.89
C LEU A 234 -6.63 3.93 -15.98
N LYS A 235 -7.42 4.05 -17.06
CA LYS A 235 -7.07 4.88 -18.22
C LYS A 235 -6.63 6.30 -17.87
N ASP A 236 -7.35 6.95 -16.96
CA ASP A 236 -7.10 8.36 -16.63
C ASP A 236 -6.01 8.54 -15.55
N SER A 237 -5.70 7.48 -14.78
CA SER A 237 -4.72 7.53 -13.69
C SER A 237 -3.35 6.99 -14.10
N LEU A 238 -3.30 6.02 -15.01
CA LEU A 238 -2.10 5.29 -15.37
C LEU A 238 -1.13 6.20 -16.12
N GLN A 239 0.10 6.29 -15.62
CA GLN A 239 1.18 7.08 -16.20
C GLN A 239 2.32 6.21 -16.74
N SER A 240 2.57 5.06 -16.12
CA SER A 240 3.53 4.08 -16.61
C SER A 240 3.06 2.65 -16.44
N ILE A 241 3.38 1.81 -17.42
CA ILE A 241 3.24 0.36 -17.33
C ILE A 241 4.54 -0.33 -17.75
N ILE A 242 4.96 -1.32 -16.97
CA ILE A 242 6.15 -2.13 -17.21
C ILE A 242 5.72 -3.58 -17.29
N PHE A 243 6.11 -4.25 -18.36
CA PHE A 243 5.93 -5.69 -18.57
C PHE A 243 7.28 -6.37 -18.37
N GLN A 244 7.39 -7.28 -17.40
CA GLN A 244 8.60 -8.01 -17.08
C GLN A 244 8.31 -9.51 -17.12
N MET A 245 9.06 -10.26 -17.94
CA MET A 245 8.89 -11.72 -18.07
C MET A 245 7.44 -12.16 -18.35
N THR A 246 6.59 -11.26 -18.87
CA THR A 246 5.18 -11.53 -19.11
C THR A 246 4.98 -12.19 -20.48
N PHE A 247 3.96 -13.02 -20.58
CA PHE A 247 3.55 -13.73 -21.79
C PHE A 247 2.07 -13.48 -22.10
N GLY A 248 1.63 -13.85 -23.31
CA GLY A 248 0.31 -13.50 -23.83
C GLY A 248 0.26 -12.13 -24.52
N CYS A 249 -0.68 -11.94 -25.44
CA CYS A 249 -0.65 -10.81 -26.38
C CYS A 249 -1.12 -9.49 -25.75
N VAL A 250 -0.29 -8.45 -25.79
CA VAL A 250 -0.68 -7.07 -25.39
C VAL A 250 -1.89 -6.59 -26.18
N ARG A 251 -2.00 -6.96 -27.46
CA ARG A 251 -3.18 -6.60 -28.27
C ARG A 251 -4.45 -7.21 -27.70
N ASP A 252 -4.41 -8.47 -27.25
CA ASP A 252 -5.59 -9.14 -26.71
C ASP A 252 -5.96 -8.53 -25.34
N MET A 253 -4.95 -8.17 -24.54
CA MET A 253 -5.14 -7.39 -23.31
C MET A 253 -5.81 -6.03 -23.59
N LEU A 254 -5.36 -5.32 -24.62
CA LEU A 254 -5.94 -4.04 -25.04
C LEU A 254 -7.31 -4.21 -25.70
N ALA A 255 -7.57 -5.30 -26.43
CA ALA A 255 -8.86 -5.58 -27.02
C ALA A 255 -9.94 -5.79 -25.95
N ASN A 256 -9.55 -6.36 -24.80
CA ASN A 256 -10.38 -6.43 -23.61
C ASN A 256 -10.53 -5.07 -22.88
N SER A 257 -9.75 -4.06 -23.28
CA SER A 257 -9.76 -2.70 -22.75
C SER A 257 -9.72 -1.65 -23.88
N PRO A 258 -10.72 -1.61 -24.78
CA PRO A 258 -10.70 -0.82 -26.02
C PRO A 258 -10.85 0.70 -25.80
N ASP A 259 -10.66 1.19 -24.58
CA ASP A 259 -10.52 2.61 -24.29
C ASP A 259 -9.05 2.96 -23.96
N LEU A 260 -8.21 1.94 -23.71
CA LEU A 260 -6.75 2.01 -23.54
C LEU A 260 -6.03 1.96 -24.89
N ASP A 261 -6.72 2.30 -25.98
CA ASP A 261 -6.25 2.30 -27.37
C ASP A 261 -4.94 3.06 -27.61
N ARG A 262 -4.49 3.84 -26.62
CA ARG A 262 -3.28 4.64 -26.68
C ARG A 262 -2.38 4.35 -25.48
N LEU A 263 -1.76 3.16 -25.46
CA LEU A 263 -0.56 2.94 -24.63
C LEU A 263 0.48 4.06 -24.88
N ASP A 264 0.50 4.63 -26.09
CA ASP A 264 1.31 5.79 -26.48
C ASP A 264 1.04 7.07 -25.67
N ALA A 265 -0.12 7.19 -25.01
CA ALA A 265 -0.44 8.31 -24.11
C ALA A 265 0.22 8.16 -22.73
N LEU A 266 0.71 6.96 -22.39
CA LEU A 266 1.46 6.72 -21.17
C LEU A 266 2.86 7.32 -21.31
N LYS A 267 3.36 7.90 -20.21
CA LYS A 267 4.70 8.50 -20.18
C LYS A 267 5.78 7.45 -20.36
N VAL A 268 5.54 6.22 -19.89
CA VAL A 268 6.49 5.11 -19.94
C VAL A 268 5.75 3.80 -20.22
N VAL A 269 6.17 3.12 -21.27
CA VAL A 269 5.81 1.73 -21.57
C VAL A 269 7.11 0.98 -21.83
N SER A 270 7.37 -0.09 -21.07
CA SER A 270 8.61 -0.88 -21.25
C SER A 270 8.36 -2.37 -21.17
N PHE A 271 9.13 -3.13 -21.95
CA PHE A 271 9.12 -4.58 -22.00
C PHE A 271 10.51 -5.10 -21.62
N ILE A 272 10.58 -5.96 -20.60
CA ILE A 272 11.81 -6.53 -20.06
C ILE A 272 11.68 -8.05 -20.15
N GLU A 273 12.58 -8.71 -20.86
CA GLU A 273 12.63 -10.19 -20.96
C GLU A 273 11.29 -10.83 -21.37
N CYS A 274 10.47 -10.10 -22.12
CA CYS A 274 9.19 -10.60 -22.61
C CYS A 274 9.40 -11.31 -23.96
N PRO A 275 8.89 -12.54 -24.15
CA PRO A 275 8.86 -13.20 -25.47
C PRO A 275 7.95 -12.49 -26.49
N LEU A 276 7.29 -11.40 -26.07
CA LEU A 276 6.43 -10.57 -26.89
C LEU A 276 7.24 -9.80 -27.93
N SER A 277 7.08 -10.14 -29.20
CA SER A 277 7.61 -9.32 -30.29
C SER A 277 7.00 -7.90 -30.23
N PRO A 278 7.80 -6.83 -30.41
CA PRO A 278 7.32 -5.47 -30.67
C PRO A 278 6.30 -5.36 -31.82
N ASP A 279 6.19 -6.37 -32.68
CA ASP A 279 5.27 -6.41 -33.82
C ASP A 279 3.78 -6.40 -33.42
N GLY A 280 3.46 -6.74 -32.16
CA GLY A 280 2.11 -6.58 -31.61
C GLY A 280 1.65 -5.12 -31.48
N LEU A 281 2.60 -4.20 -31.24
CA LEU A 281 2.36 -2.75 -31.12
C LEU A 281 2.38 -2.04 -32.48
N ASN A 282 3.20 -2.50 -33.42
CA ASN A 282 3.32 -1.89 -34.75
C ASN A 282 2.04 -2.02 -35.60
N SER A 283 1.11 -2.91 -35.27
CA SER A 283 -0.19 -2.99 -35.95
C SER A 283 -1.28 -2.08 -35.34
N VAL A 284 -1.03 -1.45 -34.20
CA VAL A 284 -1.93 -0.42 -33.61
C VAL A 284 -1.63 0.95 -34.25
N ARG A 285 -0.63 1.01 -35.13
CA ARG A 285 -0.24 2.21 -35.91
C ARG A 285 -1.05 2.43 -37.20
N ASN A 286 -2.11 1.66 -37.45
CA ASN A 286 -3.01 1.86 -38.58
C ASN A 286 -4.46 2.05 -38.12
#